data_AF-A0A7G8ECM9-F1
#
_entry.id   AF-A0A7G8ECM9-F1
#
_cell.length_a   1.000
_cell.length_b   1.000
_cell.length_c   1.000
_cell.angle_alpha   90.00
_cell.angle_beta   90.00
_cell.angle_gamma   90.00
#
_symmetry.space_group_name_H-M   'P 1'
#
loop_
_entity.id
_entity.type
_entity.pdbx_description
1 polymer ?
#
loop_
_entity_poly.entity_id
_entity_poly.type
_entity_poly.pdbx_seq_one_letter_code
_entity_poly.pdbx_strand_id
1 'polypeptide(L)'
;MADKELLREVALELWSSVKKLRPGLPRESRLELTLKALMVIGDLSDQIQAAVVVGLIAEQEPPDSEPEGQDVTVKEESTAAKAGADIEQTPDGRRVVRRRSRSGS
;
A
#
# COMPACT_ATOMS: atom_id res chain seq x y z
N MET A 1 7.38 25.50 7.10
CA MET A 1 8.12 24.69 8.10
C MET A 1 7.21 24.37 9.27
N ALA A 2 6.51 25.35 9.85
CA ALA A 2 5.56 25.17 10.95
C ALA A 2 4.49 24.08 10.72
N ASP A 3 3.87 24.00 9.54
CA ASP A 3 2.78 23.03 9.29
C ASP A 3 3.21 21.57 9.41
N LYS A 4 4.47 21.25 9.11
CA LYS A 4 4.99 19.88 9.17
C LYS A 4 5.30 19.45 10.60
N GLU A 5 5.79 20.37 11.44
CA GLU A 5 6.02 20.12 12.86
C GLU A 5 4.69 19.97 13.59
N LEU A 6 3.73 20.87 13.31
CA LEU A 6 2.39 20.78 13.86
C LEU A 6 1.70 19.45 13.49
N LEU A 7 1.77 19.03 12.23
CA LEU A 7 1.21 17.74 11.81
C LEU A 7 1.80 16.56 12.60
N ARG A 8 3.10 16.58 12.87
CA ARG A 8 3.75 15.53 13.67
C ARG A 8 3.26 15.53 15.11
N GLU A 9 3.19 16.70 15.74
CA GLU A 9 2.70 16.84 17.12
C GLU A 9 1.26 16.35 17.25
N VAL A 10 0.37 16.83 16.37
CA VAL A 10 -1.04 16.43 16.33
C VAL A 10 -1.19 14.93 16.07
N ALA A 11 -0.42 14.37 15.15
CA ALA A 11 -0.44 12.93 14.88
C ALA A 11 -0.07 12.09 16.11
N LEU A 12 0.96 12.50 16.86
CA LEU A 12 1.37 11.81 18.09
C LEU A 12 0.34 11.95 19.22
N GLU A 13 -0.24 13.14 19.36
CA GLU A 13 -1.28 13.38 20.36
C GLU A 13 -2.55 12.56 20.05
N LEU A 14 -2.96 12.51 18.79
CA LEU A 14 -4.07 11.66 18.34
C LEU A 14 -3.77 10.19 18.54
N TRP A 15 -2.57 9.72 18.19
CA TRP A 15 -2.14 8.35 18.42
C TRP A 15 -2.24 7.96 19.91
N SER A 16 -1.74 8.82 20.80
CA SER A 16 -1.83 8.65 22.26
C SER A 16 -3.28 8.65 22.75
N SER A 17 -4.11 9.54 22.19
CA SER A 17 -5.54 9.64 22.54
C SER A 17 -6.31 8.40 22.13
N VAL A 18 -6.06 7.88 20.93
CA VAL A 18 -6.65 6.62 20.46
C VAL A 18 -6.29 5.46 21.39
N LYS A 19 -5.03 5.35 21.82
CA LYS A 19 -4.58 4.33 22.79
C LYS A 19 -5.33 4.40 24.11
N LYS A 20 -5.55 5.62 24.64
CA LYS A 20 -6.27 5.84 25.90
C LYS A 20 -7.77 5.55 25.78
N LEU A 21 -8.40 5.94 24.67
CA LEU A 21 -9.84 5.80 24.45
C LEU A 21 -10.28 4.39 24.03
N ARG A 22 -9.37 3.62 23.43
CA ARG A 22 -9.61 2.27 22.91
C ARG A 22 -8.49 1.32 23.34
N PRO A 23 -8.33 1.06 24.66
CA PRO A 23 -7.37 0.08 25.14
C PRO A 23 -7.72 -1.29 24.56
N GLY A 24 -6.77 -1.94 23.90
CA GLY A 24 -6.96 -3.24 23.23
C GLY A 24 -7.23 -3.17 21.73
N LEU A 25 -7.32 -1.97 21.13
CA LEU A 25 -7.41 -1.86 19.68
C LEU A 25 -6.05 -2.25 19.03
N PRO A 26 -6.03 -3.15 18.02
CA PRO A 26 -4.81 -3.52 17.31
C PRO A 26 -4.08 -2.31 16.75
N ARG A 27 -2.75 -2.41 16.64
CA ARG A 27 -1.88 -1.29 16.20
C ARG A 27 -2.33 -0.74 14.84
N GLU A 28 -2.62 -1.60 13.89
CA GLU A 28 -3.05 -1.25 12.53
C GLU A 28 -4.38 -0.50 12.56
N SER A 29 -5.34 -0.97 13.34
CA SER A 29 -6.63 -0.31 13.51
C SER A 29 -6.50 1.04 14.23
N ARG A 30 -5.55 1.19 15.17
CA ARG A 30 -5.22 2.50 15.77
C ARG A 30 -4.63 3.45 14.74
N LEU A 31 -3.77 2.94 13.85
CA LEU A 31 -3.11 3.74 12.83
C LEU A 31 -4.12 4.22 11.79
N GLU A 32 -4.98 3.32 11.32
CA GLU A 32 -6.10 3.65 10.44
C GLU A 32 -7.00 4.73 11.05
N LEU A 33 -7.37 4.58 12.32
CA LEU A 33 -8.22 5.55 13.01
C LEU A 33 -7.53 6.92 13.14
N THR A 34 -6.22 6.93 13.41
CA THR A 34 -5.44 8.17 13.53
C THR A 34 -5.36 8.89 12.19
N LEU A 35 -5.03 8.18 11.11
CA LEU A 35 -4.99 8.75 9.76
C LEU A 35 -6.37 9.26 9.33
N LYS A 36 -7.42 8.49 9.60
CA LYS A 36 -8.80 8.88 9.29
C LYS A 36 -9.22 10.14 10.05
N ALA A 37 -8.84 10.27 11.32
CA ALA A 37 -9.11 11.48 12.09
C ALA A 37 -8.42 12.71 11.47
N LEU A 38 -7.13 12.60 11.12
CA LEU A 38 -6.38 13.67 10.47
C LEU A 38 -7.00 14.07 9.12
N MET A 39 -7.46 13.11 8.32
CA MET A 39 -8.17 13.38 7.06
C MET A 39 -9.50 14.11 7.28
N VAL A 40 -10.27 13.71 8.31
CA VAL A 40 -11.58 14.31 8.61
C VAL A 40 -11.44 15.76 9.11
N ILE A 41 -10.39 16.05 9.89
CA ILE A 41 -10.11 17.40 10.40
C ILE A 41 -9.55 18.30 9.29
N GLY A 42 -8.94 17.71 8.26
CA GLY A 42 -8.36 18.43 7.12
C GLY A 42 -6.86 18.69 7.26
N ASP A 43 -6.21 18.12 8.29
CA ASP A 43 -4.78 18.24 8.53
C ASP A 43 -3.94 17.35 7.60
N LEU A 44 -4.57 16.33 6.99
CA LEU A 44 -3.92 15.42 6.03
C LEU A 44 -4.42 15.68 4.61
N SER A 45 -3.57 16.28 3.76
CA SER A 45 -3.96 16.65 2.40
C SER A 45 -3.60 15.63 1.32
N ASP A 46 -2.61 14.76 1.57
CA ASP A 46 -2.08 13.84 0.58
C ASP A 46 -1.44 12.56 1.17
N GLN A 47 -1.10 11.62 0.29
CA GLN A 47 -0.48 10.34 0.65
C GLN A 47 0.96 10.48 1.19
N ILE A 48 1.69 11.54 0.83
CA ILE A 48 3.06 11.77 1.30
C ILE A 48 3.02 12.11 2.79
N GLN A 49 2.11 12.99 3.19
CA GLN A 49 1.89 13.31 4.60
C GLN A 49 1.42 12.09 5.39
N ALA A 50 0.55 11.26 4.80
CA ALA A 50 0.12 10.01 5.42
C ALA A 50 1.31 9.07 5.69
N ALA A 51 2.21 8.92 4.72
CA ALA A 51 3.41 8.11 4.87
C ALA A 51 4.35 8.65 5.95
N VAL A 52 4.48 9.98 6.09
CA VAL A 52 5.24 10.61 7.18
C VAL A 52 4.65 10.25 8.55
N VAL A 53 3.33 10.32 8.70
CA VAL A 53 2.65 9.96 9.95
C VAL A 53 2.83 8.47 10.28
N VAL A 54 2.73 7.60 9.27
CA VAL A 54 2.96 6.15 9.43
C VAL A 54 4.39 5.88 9.90
N GLY A 55 5.38 6.52 9.27
CA GLY A 55 6.79 6.40 9.68
C GLY A 55 7.03 6.89 11.11
N LEU A 56 6.47 8.05 11.45
CA LEU A 56 6.54 8.62 12.80
C LEU A 56 5.95 7.67 13.86
N ILE A 57 4.80 7.04 13.57
CA ILE A 57 4.19 6.08 14.48
C ILE A 57 5.00 4.79 14.56
N ALA A 58 5.63 4.35 13.46
CA ALA A 58 6.53 3.20 13.47
C ALA A 58 7.79 3.45 14.31
N GLU A 59 8.32 4.68 14.34
CA GLU A 59 9.41 5.06 15.24
C GLU A 59 9.02 5.01 16.72
N GLN A 60 7.77 5.39 17.06
CA GLN A 60 7.27 5.31 18.43
C GLN A 60 6.90 3.89 18.88
N GLU A 61 6.22 3.15 18.00
CA GLU A 61 5.72 1.81 18.25
C GLU A 61 5.93 1.00 16.98
N PRO A 62 7.08 0.29 16.86
CA PRO A 62 7.37 -0.56 15.72
C PRO A 62 6.26 -1.61 15.53
N PRO A 63 5.95 -1.99 14.29
CA PRO A 63 4.99 -3.06 14.04
C PRO A 63 5.52 -4.40 14.57
N ASP A 64 4.62 -5.28 14.99
CA ASP A 64 4.97 -6.63 15.50
C ASP A 64 5.57 -7.54 14.41
N SER A 65 5.41 -7.16 13.15
CA SER A 65 6.05 -7.80 12.01
C SER A 65 6.51 -6.72 11.07
N GLU A 66 7.80 -6.74 10.68
CA GLU A 66 8.26 -5.89 9.60
C GLU A 66 7.47 -6.24 8.33
N PRO A 67 7.02 -5.26 7.54
CA PRO A 67 6.48 -5.56 6.24
C PRO A 67 7.59 -6.23 5.43
N GLU A 68 7.37 -7.47 5.00
CA GLU A 68 8.25 -8.11 4.01
C GLU A 68 8.36 -7.14 2.83
N GLY A 69 9.54 -6.56 2.64
CA GLY A 69 9.77 -5.50 1.67
C GLY A 69 9.38 -5.98 0.27
N GLN A 70 8.18 -5.63 -0.18
CA GLN A 70 7.88 -5.60 -1.59
C GLN A 70 8.55 -4.34 -2.13
N ASP A 71 9.70 -4.52 -2.76
CA ASP A 71 10.31 -3.52 -3.63
C ASP A 71 9.25 -3.02 -4.63
N VAL A 72 8.67 -1.84 -4.39
CA VAL A 72 7.70 -1.21 -5.30
C VAL A 72 8.41 -0.58 -6.51
N THR A 73 9.71 -0.83 -6.70
CA THR A 73 10.41 -0.52 -7.95
C THR A 73 10.15 -1.59 -9.02
N VAL A 74 8.87 -1.84 -9.35
CA VAL A 74 8.51 -2.45 -10.63
C VAL A 74 8.16 -1.31 -11.60
N LYS A 75 9.23 -0.73 -12.13
CA LYS A 75 9.39 -0.28 -13.51
C LYS A 75 8.06 -0.06 -14.27
N GLU A 76 7.60 1.18 -14.33
CA GLU A 76 6.83 1.64 -15.49
C GLU A 76 7.73 1.58 -16.72
N GLU A 77 7.76 0.42 -17.38
CA GLU A 77 7.97 0.37 -18.82
C GLU A 77 7.39 -0.94 -19.39
N SER A 78 6.19 -0.80 -19.95
CA SER A 78 5.69 -1.52 -21.12
C SER A 78 5.56 -3.04 -21.04
N THR A 79 4.40 -3.53 -20.58
CA THR A 79 3.82 -4.75 -21.15
C THR A 79 2.36 -4.56 -21.50
N ALA A 80 2.12 -4.39 -22.80
CA ALA A 80 0.81 -4.52 -23.41
C ALA A 80 0.29 -5.94 -23.20
N ALA A 81 -0.63 -6.12 -22.25
CA ALA A 81 -1.43 -7.33 -22.12
C ALA A 81 -2.71 -7.17 -22.96
N LYS A 82 -2.65 -7.57 -24.24
CA LYS A 82 -3.85 -7.86 -25.03
C LYS A 82 -4.10 -9.37 -25.01
N ALA A 83 -5.26 -9.71 -24.47
CA ALA A 83 -6.03 -10.95 -24.57
C ALA A 83 -5.44 -12.13 -25.39
N GLY A 84 -5.31 -13.28 -24.70
CA GLY A 84 -5.76 -14.59 -25.18
C GLY A 84 -4.89 -15.32 -26.21
N ALA A 85 -4.04 -16.25 -25.75
CA ALA A 85 -3.78 -17.54 -26.40
C ALA A 85 -2.94 -18.45 -25.47
N ASP A 86 -3.41 -19.68 -25.27
CA ASP A 86 -2.71 -20.78 -24.62
C ASP A 86 -1.42 -21.10 -25.38
N ILE A 87 -0.26 -20.98 -24.72
CA ILE A 87 1.06 -21.28 -25.31
C ILE A 87 1.71 -22.36 -24.46
N GLU A 88 1.65 -23.60 -24.94
CA GLU A 88 2.41 -24.71 -24.36
C GLU A 88 3.85 -24.68 -24.90
N GLN A 89 4.83 -24.76 -24.00
CA GLN A 89 6.26 -24.80 -24.34
C GLN A 89 6.71 -26.25 -24.56
N THR A 90 7.32 -26.54 -25.71
CA THR A 90 8.05 -27.80 -25.92
C THR A 90 9.46 -27.72 -25.31
N PRO A 91 10.12 -28.87 -25.04
CA PRO A 91 11.38 -28.93 -24.28
C PRO A 91 12.58 -28.21 -24.92
N ASP A 92 12.45 -27.78 -26.19
CA ASP A 92 13.49 -27.08 -26.95
C ASP A 92 13.20 -25.56 -27.08
N GLY A 93 12.35 -25.01 -26.21
CA GLY A 93 12.10 -23.57 -26.09
C GLY A 93 11.40 -22.90 -27.28
N ARG A 94 11.04 -23.65 -28.32
CA ARG A 94 10.42 -23.10 -29.54
C ARG A 94 8.90 -23.04 -29.39
N ARG A 95 8.35 -21.82 -29.38
CA ARG A 95 6.90 -21.56 -29.26
C ARG A 95 6.19 -21.99 -30.55
N VAL A 96 5.32 -22.99 -30.48
CA VAL A 96 4.50 -23.44 -31.61
C VAL A 96 3.05 -23.11 -31.32
N VAL A 97 2.45 -22.24 -32.15
CA VAL A 97 1.04 -21.83 -32.00
C VAL A 97 0.15 -22.80 -32.78
N ARG A 98 -0.64 -23.62 -32.08
CA ARG A 98 -1.59 -24.54 -32.70
C ARG A 98 -2.94 -23.85 -32.94
N ARG A 99 -3.20 -23.39 -34.17
CA ARG A 99 -4.53 -22.86 -34.55
C ARG A 99 -5.55 -24.01 -34.51
N ARG A 100 -6.49 -23.98 -33.55
CA ARG A 100 -7.73 -24.77 -33.65
C ARG A 100 -8.60 -24.10 -34.72
N SER A 101 -8.76 -24.75 -35.87
CA SER A 101 -9.75 -24.38 -36.87
C SER A 101 -11.15 -24.56 -36.28
N ARG A 102 -11.92 -23.48 -36.22
CA ARG A 102 -13.36 -23.52 -35.93
C ARG A 102 -14.09 -23.38 -37.26
N SER A 103 -14.75 -24.46 -37.66
CA SER A 103 -15.70 -24.51 -38.76
C SER A 103 -16.87 -23.54 -38.49
N GLY A 104 -17.35 -22.87 -39.54
CA GLY A 104 -18.52 -21.99 -39.43
C GLY A 104 -18.93 -21.39 -40.77
N SER A 105 -20.03 -21.96 -41.30
CA SER A 105 -20.82 -21.67 -42.53
C SER A 105 -20.24 -22.11 -43.88
#